data_AF-A0A161SPY8-F1
#
_entry.id   AF-A0A161SPY8-F1
#
_cell.length_a   1.000
_cell.length_b   1.000
_cell.length_c   1.000
_cell.angle_alpha   90.00
_cell.angle_beta   90.00
_cell.angle_gamma   90.00
#
_symmetry.space_group_name_H-M   'P 1'
#
loop_
_entity.id
_entity.type
_entity.pdbx_description
1 polymer ?
#
loop_
_entity_poly.entity_id
_entity_poly.type
_entity_poly.pdbx_seq_one_letter_code
_entity_poly.pdbx_strand_id
1 'polypeptide(L)'
;MISRPWRRLGVAATAVAALVVASAVATTTAHAATSTNVSCTSMTLDQVQKQILTEVNAARSKAGVPALKEYGALNTVAINWSKKQAASSTMSHNPRYAAQIPDGWSAAGENVAFGYSPQRVTDAWMNSKGHRENIERKSFTHIGIGVACNASGWPYYTQVFGGYKTLKATTPQIAGTAKAGVKLTAKPGTWTSGTKLRYQWYAGGKAVSGATAKSYTPQAKDAGKALKVKVTGSKTGYGSTSKTSKSTPKVAAPSALKLTTPKISGTAKVGKKLTLVRGSWTSGTTFTYRWYRDGKYIPGATKTSYTLTKSDKGKTISIKVTGKKSGYKTASRTSARTSTVR
;
A
#
# COMPACT_ATOMS: atom_id res chain seq x y z
N MET A 1 49.15 52.06 0.63
CA MET A 1 48.66 52.30 -0.74
C MET A 1 47.30 51.63 -0.91
N ILE A 2 46.33 52.44 -1.31
CA ILE A 2 45.16 52.12 -2.14
C ILE A 2 44.08 51.22 -1.53
N SER A 3 43.15 51.92 -0.87
CA SER A 3 41.72 51.67 -0.83
C SER A 3 41.09 51.28 -2.19
N ARG A 4 40.07 50.42 -2.18
CA ARG A 4 38.76 50.74 -2.80
C ARG A 4 37.64 49.71 -2.46
N PRO A 5 36.41 50.18 -2.17
CA PRO A 5 35.26 49.38 -1.77
C PRO A 5 34.28 49.14 -2.92
N TRP A 6 33.45 48.09 -2.84
CA TRP A 6 32.27 47.92 -3.71
C TRP A 6 31.00 47.71 -2.89
N ARG A 7 30.07 48.67 -3.01
CA ARG A 7 28.65 48.59 -2.62
C ARG A 7 27.88 47.80 -3.68
N ARG A 8 26.88 46.99 -3.29
CA ARG A 8 25.57 46.82 -3.96
C ARG A 8 24.53 46.38 -2.90
N LEU A 9 23.59 47.26 -2.57
CA LEU A 9 22.19 47.31 -3.03
C LEU A 9 21.29 46.29 -2.31
N GLY A 10 20.45 46.83 -1.41
CA GLY A 10 19.34 46.12 -0.81
C GLY A 10 18.13 46.05 -1.74
N VAL A 11 17.35 45.00 -1.58
CA VAL A 11 15.94 44.93 -1.98
C VAL A 11 15.20 44.19 -0.86
N ALA A 12 14.25 44.88 -0.25
CA ALA A 12 13.31 44.31 0.69
C ALA A 12 12.22 43.52 -0.06
N ALA A 13 11.84 42.35 0.45
CA ALA A 13 10.60 41.68 0.08
C ALA A 13 10.00 41.04 1.32
N THR A 14 9.01 41.73 1.88
CA THR A 14 8.07 41.25 2.89
C THR A 14 7.23 40.11 2.33
N ALA A 15 7.30 38.93 2.93
CA ALA A 15 6.38 37.82 2.64
C ALA A 15 5.48 37.58 3.85
N VAL A 16 4.20 37.91 3.68
CA VAL A 16 3.09 37.60 4.57
C VAL A 16 2.83 36.09 4.49
N ALA A 17 3.07 35.35 5.58
CA ALA A 17 2.68 33.96 5.69
C ALA A 17 1.34 33.87 6.44
N ALA A 18 0.28 33.58 5.68
CA ALA A 18 -1.06 33.35 6.19
C ALA A 18 -1.09 32.08 7.07
N LEU A 19 -1.66 32.22 8.27
CA LEU A 19 -1.97 31.15 9.20
C LEU A 19 -3.14 30.33 8.63
N VAL A 20 -2.88 29.11 8.15
CA VAL A 20 -3.95 28.13 7.86
C VAL A 20 -3.94 27.09 8.97
N VAL A 21 -4.89 27.21 9.88
CA VAL A 21 -5.24 26.15 10.83
C VAL A 21 -6.03 25.10 10.06
N ALA A 22 -5.37 23.99 9.71
CA ALA A 22 -6.04 22.80 9.19
C ALA A 22 -6.02 21.71 10.26
N SER A 23 -7.10 21.63 11.03
CA SER A 23 -7.39 20.49 11.91
C SER A 23 -7.70 19.26 11.03
N ALA A 24 -6.75 18.34 10.92
CA ALA A 24 -6.97 17.04 10.31
C ALA A 24 -6.86 15.94 11.37
N VAL A 25 -8.00 15.56 11.96
CA VAL A 25 -8.12 14.28 12.69
C VAL A 25 -8.26 13.19 11.64
N ALA A 26 -7.16 12.52 11.34
CA ALA A 26 -7.13 11.31 10.53
C ALA A 26 -6.57 10.15 11.37
N THR A 27 -7.42 9.50 12.14
CA THR A 27 -7.15 8.17 12.68
C THR A 27 -7.29 7.14 11.56
N THR A 28 -6.16 6.69 11.01
CA THR A 28 -5.84 5.29 10.70
C THR A 28 -4.55 5.23 9.87
N THR A 29 -3.52 4.54 10.35
CA THR A 29 -2.69 3.72 9.47
C THR A 29 -2.25 2.45 10.17
N ALA A 30 -2.67 1.33 9.59
CA ALA A 30 -2.05 0.04 9.78
C ALA A 30 -0.60 0.09 9.27
N HIS A 31 0.33 -0.29 10.14
CA HIS A 31 1.67 -0.82 9.88
C HIS A 31 2.08 -0.98 8.40
N ALA A 32 2.56 0.11 7.81
CA ALA A 32 3.71 0.05 6.92
C ALA A 32 4.94 0.34 7.79
N ALA A 33 5.55 -0.71 8.34
CA ALA A 33 6.88 -0.58 8.92
C ALA A 33 7.82 -0.25 7.76
N THR A 34 8.10 1.03 7.56
CA THR A 34 9.24 1.49 6.77
C THR A 34 10.49 0.91 7.44
N SER A 35 11.10 -0.05 6.75
CA SER A 35 12.39 -0.69 7.06
C SER A 35 13.52 0.34 7.04
N THR A 36 13.49 1.24 8.00
CA THR A 36 14.54 2.23 8.22
C THR A 36 15.62 1.59 9.07
N ASN A 37 16.86 1.99 8.84
CA ASN A 37 17.97 1.60 9.70
C ASN A 37 17.65 2.03 11.13
N VAL A 38 17.86 1.12 12.08
CA VAL A 38 17.88 1.47 13.49
C VAL A 38 19.24 2.10 13.73
N SER A 39 19.26 3.39 14.06
CA SER A 39 20.45 4.26 13.97
C SER A 39 21.70 3.72 14.68
N CYS A 40 21.54 2.85 15.68
CA CYS A 40 22.62 2.28 16.48
C CYS A 40 23.05 0.87 16.12
N THR A 41 22.38 0.19 15.18
CA THR A 41 22.59 -1.25 14.96
C THR A 41 23.14 -1.62 13.59
N SER A 42 23.52 -0.64 12.76
CA SER A 42 23.91 -0.79 11.34
C SER A 42 22.96 -1.66 10.48
N MET A 43 21.78 -1.96 11.01
CA MET A 43 20.79 -2.89 10.50
C MET A 43 19.41 -2.23 10.55
N THR A 44 18.54 -2.62 9.63
CA THR A 44 17.11 -2.29 9.72
C THR A 44 16.46 -3.08 10.85
N LEU A 45 15.35 -2.56 11.37
CA LEU A 45 14.55 -3.25 12.39
C LEU A 45 14.19 -4.69 11.99
N ASP A 46 13.78 -4.90 10.74
CA ASP A 46 13.43 -6.22 10.20
C ASP A 46 14.62 -7.19 10.22
N GLN A 47 15.83 -6.70 9.94
CA GLN A 47 17.04 -7.52 10.04
C GLN A 47 17.35 -7.89 11.49
N VAL A 48 17.23 -6.95 12.43
CA VAL A 48 17.44 -7.22 13.87
C VAL A 48 16.43 -8.25 14.38
N GLN A 49 15.15 -8.07 14.07
CA GLN A 49 14.08 -9.01 14.46
C GLN A 49 14.33 -10.42 13.92
N LYS A 50 14.69 -10.55 12.63
CA LYS A 50 15.01 -11.84 12.02
C LYS A 50 16.23 -12.51 12.64
N GLN A 51 17.27 -11.73 12.92
CA GLN A 51 18.48 -12.26 13.53
C GLN A 51 18.19 -12.80 14.93
N ILE A 52 17.60 -11.97 15.81
CA ILE A 52 17.25 -12.39 17.18
C ILE A 52 16.31 -13.59 17.17
N LEU A 53 15.28 -13.61 16.29
CA LEU A 53 14.39 -14.76 16.18
C LEU A 53 15.13 -16.04 15.77
N THR A 54 16.10 -15.93 14.86
CA THR A 54 16.93 -17.06 14.41
C THR A 54 17.75 -17.62 15.57
N GLU A 55 18.43 -16.75 16.32
CA GLU A 55 19.26 -17.14 17.46
C GLU A 55 18.42 -17.72 18.61
N VAL A 56 17.29 -17.08 18.95
CA VAL A 56 16.32 -17.59 19.93
C VAL A 56 15.81 -18.97 19.55
N ASN A 57 15.48 -19.20 18.28
CA ASN A 57 15.00 -20.51 17.83
C ASN A 57 16.13 -21.55 17.75
N ALA A 58 17.37 -21.15 17.50
CA ALA A 58 18.52 -22.03 17.63
C ALA A 58 18.73 -22.48 19.09
N ALA A 59 18.63 -21.55 20.05
CA ALA A 59 18.68 -21.87 21.48
C ALA A 59 17.55 -22.82 21.89
N ARG A 60 16.31 -22.52 21.48
CA ARG A 60 15.14 -23.39 21.73
C ARG A 60 15.29 -24.79 21.13
N SER A 61 15.87 -24.89 19.93
CA SER A 61 16.17 -26.18 19.32
C SER A 61 17.17 -26.99 20.15
N LYS A 62 18.23 -26.36 20.68
CA LYS A 62 19.19 -27.00 21.59
C LYS A 62 18.54 -27.48 22.88
N ALA A 63 17.57 -26.71 23.39
CA ALA A 63 16.77 -27.06 24.57
C ALA A 63 15.64 -28.08 24.29
N GLY A 64 15.48 -28.56 23.04
CA GLY A 64 14.45 -29.54 22.68
C GLY A 64 13.02 -29.00 22.75
N VAL A 65 12.81 -27.69 22.57
CA VAL A 65 11.49 -27.06 22.58
C VAL A 65 11.12 -26.45 21.22
N PRO A 66 9.83 -26.42 20.83
CA PRO A 66 9.43 -25.95 19.50
C PRO A 66 9.81 -24.49 19.25
N ALA A 67 10.16 -24.17 17.99
CA ALA A 67 10.47 -22.79 17.58
C ALA A 67 9.28 -21.83 17.81
N LEU A 68 9.60 -20.61 18.23
CA LEU A 68 8.66 -19.49 18.33
C LEU A 68 8.39 -18.90 16.94
N LYS A 69 7.17 -18.40 16.77
CA LYS A 69 6.74 -17.67 15.58
C LYS A 69 6.68 -16.18 15.87
N GLU A 70 7.23 -15.37 14.98
CA GLU A 70 7.07 -13.93 15.08
C GLU A 70 5.58 -13.54 14.99
N TYR A 71 5.14 -12.65 15.87
CA TYR A 71 3.80 -12.08 15.83
C TYR A 71 3.85 -10.55 15.88
N GLY A 72 3.49 -9.90 14.77
CA GLY A 72 3.62 -8.45 14.60
C GLY A 72 2.89 -7.59 15.65
N ALA A 73 1.81 -8.09 16.26
CA ALA A 73 1.17 -7.40 17.37
C ALA A 73 2.07 -7.35 18.62
N LEU A 74 2.80 -8.43 18.90
CA LEU A 74 3.81 -8.47 19.97
C LEU A 74 5.01 -7.58 19.61
N ASN A 75 5.44 -7.56 18.34
CA ASN A 75 6.48 -6.62 17.88
C ASN A 75 6.09 -5.19 18.19
N THR A 76 4.82 -4.80 17.98
CA THR A 76 4.34 -3.44 18.26
C THR A 76 4.56 -3.07 19.72
N VAL A 77 4.19 -3.97 20.64
CA VAL A 77 4.40 -3.78 22.09
C VAL A 77 5.88 -3.68 22.41
N ALA A 78 6.69 -4.61 21.90
CA ALA A 78 8.13 -4.66 22.14
C ALA A 78 8.86 -3.41 21.61
N ILE A 79 8.54 -2.95 20.40
CA ILE A 79 9.12 -1.75 19.79
C ILE A 79 8.76 -0.52 20.60
N ASN A 80 7.49 -0.37 20.98
CA ASN A 80 7.04 0.79 21.76
C ASN A 80 7.72 0.83 23.13
N TRP A 81 7.88 -0.33 23.78
CA TRP A 81 8.58 -0.40 25.04
C TRP A 81 10.08 -0.11 24.91
N SER A 82 10.73 -0.65 23.87
CA SER A 82 12.14 -0.35 23.56
C SER A 82 12.35 1.16 23.36
N LYS A 83 11.44 1.82 22.62
CA LYS A 83 11.46 3.28 22.44
C LYS A 83 11.30 4.04 23.75
N LYS A 84 10.42 3.58 24.65
CA LYS A 84 10.23 4.21 25.95
C LYS A 84 11.50 4.10 26.82
N GLN A 85 12.09 2.91 26.90
CA GLN A 85 13.35 2.70 27.64
C GLN A 85 14.50 3.55 27.08
N ALA A 86 14.60 3.63 25.75
CA ALA A 86 15.57 4.45 25.07
C ALA A 86 15.37 5.96 25.32
N ALA A 87 14.13 6.44 25.32
CA ALA A 87 13.83 7.85 25.59
C ALA A 87 14.16 8.26 27.04
N SER A 88 13.99 7.34 28.00
CA SER A 88 14.32 7.58 29.41
C SER A 88 15.74 7.14 29.79
N SER A 89 16.53 6.63 28.84
CA SER A 89 17.82 5.98 29.07
C SER A 89 17.84 4.99 30.25
N THR A 90 16.72 4.30 30.50
CA THR A 90 16.52 3.44 31.68
C THR A 90 15.91 2.12 31.26
N MET A 91 16.55 1.01 31.64
CA MET A 91 16.03 -0.33 31.37
C MET A 91 15.06 -0.75 32.48
N SER A 92 13.85 -1.16 32.11
CA SER A 92 12.83 -1.63 33.04
C SER A 92 11.84 -2.55 32.35
N HIS A 93 11.19 -3.43 33.10
CA HIS A 93 10.09 -4.24 32.59
C HIS A 93 8.85 -3.39 32.29
N ASN A 94 8.09 -3.78 31.26
CA ASN A 94 6.80 -3.18 30.95
C ASN A 94 5.73 -3.69 31.92
N PRO A 95 5.19 -2.87 32.84
CA PRO A 95 4.20 -3.35 33.80
C PRO A 95 2.86 -3.73 33.15
N ARG A 96 2.66 -3.42 31.85
CA ARG A 96 1.39 -3.61 31.15
C ARG A 96 1.51 -4.43 29.87
N TYR A 97 2.63 -5.11 29.60
CA TYR A 97 2.79 -5.85 28.33
C TYR A 97 1.63 -6.82 28.09
N ALA A 98 1.18 -7.55 29.13
CA ALA A 98 0.15 -8.58 29.01
C ALA A 98 -1.23 -8.00 28.61
N ALA A 99 -1.53 -6.76 28.99
CA ALA A 99 -2.75 -6.06 28.61
C ALA A 99 -2.65 -5.36 27.24
N GLN A 100 -1.45 -5.26 26.68
CA GLN A 100 -1.19 -4.60 25.39
C GLN A 100 -1.09 -5.60 24.23
N ILE A 101 -0.98 -6.90 24.52
CA ILE A 101 -0.94 -7.96 23.51
C ILE A 101 -2.36 -8.45 23.17
N PRO A 102 -2.59 -9.05 21.99
CA PRO A 102 -3.92 -9.51 21.60
C PRO A 102 -4.52 -10.55 22.56
N ASP A 103 -5.82 -10.49 22.81
CA ASP A 103 -6.52 -11.40 23.74
C ASP A 103 -6.45 -12.88 23.35
N GLY A 104 -6.72 -13.74 24.35
CA GLY A 104 -6.83 -15.19 24.20
C GLY A 104 -5.48 -15.93 24.25
N TRP A 105 -4.45 -15.30 24.80
CA TRP A 105 -3.19 -15.96 25.11
C TRP A 105 -3.33 -16.87 26.34
N SER A 106 -2.56 -17.96 26.39
CA SER A 106 -2.52 -18.90 27.53
C SER A 106 -1.35 -18.67 28.47
N ALA A 107 -0.31 -17.98 28.01
CA ALA A 107 0.81 -17.48 28.81
C ALA A 107 1.37 -16.22 28.17
N ALA A 108 1.98 -15.33 28.94
CA ALA A 108 2.71 -14.17 28.43
C ALA A 108 3.97 -13.90 29.28
N GLY A 109 5.00 -13.32 28.68
CA GLY A 109 6.26 -13.02 29.36
C GLY A 109 7.06 -11.92 28.64
N GLU A 110 8.10 -11.41 29.30
CA GLU A 110 8.96 -10.36 28.75
C GLU A 110 10.43 -10.57 29.14
N ASN A 111 11.33 -10.29 28.20
CA ASN A 111 12.73 -10.03 28.48
C ASN A 111 13.10 -8.61 28.01
N VAL A 112 14.00 -7.94 28.73
CA VAL A 112 14.58 -6.65 28.33
C VAL A 112 16.11 -6.74 28.33
N ALA A 113 16.76 -5.93 27.51
CA ALA A 113 18.22 -5.80 27.50
C ALA A 113 18.63 -4.42 27.02
N PHE A 114 19.85 -4.01 27.35
CA PHE A 114 20.44 -2.74 26.97
C PHE A 114 21.93 -2.90 26.70
N GLY A 115 22.48 -2.13 25.76
CA GLY A 115 23.93 -1.96 25.60
C GLY A 115 24.63 -3.08 24.81
N TYR A 116 23.89 -4.07 24.31
CA TYR A 116 24.44 -5.14 23.48
C TYR A 116 24.33 -4.84 21.99
N SER A 117 25.30 -5.31 21.20
CA SER A 117 25.11 -5.40 19.75
C SER A 117 23.98 -6.38 19.42
N PRO A 118 23.32 -6.26 18.26
CA PRO A 118 22.29 -7.21 17.84
C PRO A 118 22.76 -8.68 17.87
N GLN A 119 24.04 -8.92 17.59
CA GLN A 119 24.66 -10.25 17.60
C GLN A 119 24.85 -10.83 19.00
N ARG A 120 24.96 -9.99 20.04
CA ARG A 120 25.32 -10.45 21.39
C ARG A 120 24.16 -10.42 22.38
N VAL A 121 23.04 -9.77 22.03
CA VAL A 121 21.91 -9.62 22.96
C VAL A 121 21.26 -10.97 23.30
N THR A 122 21.18 -11.89 22.33
CA THR A 122 20.62 -13.22 22.59
C THR A 122 21.49 -14.03 23.54
N ASP A 123 22.81 -14.02 23.37
CA ASP A 123 23.74 -14.69 24.28
C ASP A 123 23.63 -14.14 25.71
N ALA A 124 23.49 -12.82 25.86
CA ALA A 124 23.29 -12.18 27.15
C ALA A 124 22.01 -12.67 27.85
N TRP A 125 20.89 -12.80 27.13
CA TRP A 125 19.68 -13.40 27.67
C TRP A 125 19.88 -14.87 28.04
N MET A 126 20.54 -15.66 27.19
CA MET A 126 20.77 -17.09 27.45
C MET A 126 21.69 -17.35 28.65
N ASN A 127 22.60 -16.42 28.96
CA ASN A 127 23.48 -16.49 30.13
C ASN A 127 22.79 -16.05 31.43
N SER A 128 21.56 -15.53 31.37
CA SER A 128 20.76 -15.14 32.54
C SER A 128 19.62 -16.13 32.76
N LYS A 129 19.56 -16.75 33.95
CA LYS A 129 18.60 -17.83 34.26
C LYS A 129 17.14 -17.43 33.94
N GLY A 130 16.66 -16.30 34.45
CA GLY A 130 15.26 -15.89 34.24
C GLY A 130 14.92 -15.56 32.78
N HIS A 131 15.85 -14.90 32.06
CA HIS A 131 15.65 -14.61 30.63
C HIS A 131 15.67 -15.87 29.77
N ARG A 132 16.59 -16.80 30.06
CA ARG A 132 16.67 -18.12 29.42
C ARG A 132 15.39 -18.93 29.66
N GLU A 133 14.89 -18.97 30.89
CA GLU A 133 13.65 -19.67 31.23
C GLU A 133 12.46 -19.16 30.39
N ASN A 134 12.35 -17.84 30.17
CA ASN A 134 11.37 -17.29 29.24
C ASN A 134 11.60 -17.78 27.80
N ILE A 135 12.84 -17.70 27.29
CA ILE A 135 13.18 -18.13 25.93
C ILE A 135 12.88 -19.61 25.70
N GLU A 136 13.07 -20.46 26.69
CA GLU A 136 12.90 -21.92 26.58
C GLU A 136 11.49 -22.41 26.98
N ARG A 137 10.63 -21.52 27.48
CA ARG A 137 9.29 -21.90 27.97
C ARG A 137 8.43 -22.51 26.86
N LYS A 138 8.00 -23.76 27.04
CA LYS A 138 7.17 -24.52 26.08
C LYS A 138 5.78 -23.89 25.85
N SER A 139 5.22 -23.21 26.86
CA SER A 139 3.91 -22.56 26.74
C SER A 139 3.93 -21.30 25.87
N PHE A 140 5.10 -20.74 25.57
CA PHE A 140 5.24 -19.67 24.59
C PHE A 140 5.37 -20.26 23.19
N THR A 141 4.59 -19.72 22.27
CA THR A 141 4.54 -20.16 20.86
C THR A 141 4.83 -19.01 19.91
N HIS A 142 4.70 -17.77 20.38
CA HIS A 142 4.96 -16.56 19.60
C HIS A 142 5.85 -15.58 20.36
N ILE A 143 6.57 -14.76 19.61
CA ILE A 143 7.45 -13.72 20.11
C ILE A 143 7.25 -12.43 19.31
N GLY A 144 7.39 -11.31 20.01
CA GLY A 144 7.60 -9.99 19.45
C GLY A 144 8.97 -9.46 19.87
N ILE A 145 9.68 -8.81 18.96
CA ILE A 145 11.03 -8.29 19.19
C ILE A 145 11.04 -6.80 18.86
N GLY A 146 11.57 -6.00 19.76
CA GLY A 146 11.73 -4.56 19.60
C GLY A 146 13.18 -4.14 19.84
N VAL A 147 13.57 -3.08 19.14
CA VAL A 147 14.82 -2.35 19.41
C VAL A 147 14.59 -0.85 19.18
N ALA A 148 15.20 -0.02 20.01
CA ALA A 148 15.30 1.42 19.81
C ALA A 148 16.61 1.95 20.43
N CYS A 149 17.08 3.11 19.96
CA CYS A 149 18.33 3.71 20.43
C CYS A 149 18.02 4.96 21.26
N ASN A 150 18.77 5.18 22.35
CA ASN A 150 18.75 6.48 23.01
C ASN A 150 19.57 7.52 22.24
N ALA A 151 19.61 8.76 22.74
CA ALA A 151 20.32 9.87 22.10
C ALA A 151 21.83 9.62 21.96
N SER A 152 22.43 8.85 22.85
CA SER A 152 23.84 8.46 22.81
C SER A 152 24.12 7.26 21.89
N GLY A 153 23.11 6.76 21.17
CA GLY A 153 23.27 5.63 20.25
C GLY A 153 23.32 4.26 20.93
N TRP A 154 22.92 4.15 22.20
CA TRP A 154 22.86 2.85 22.87
C TRP A 154 21.53 2.13 22.59
N PRO A 155 21.56 0.85 22.19
CA PRO A 155 20.36 0.08 21.90
C PRO A 155 19.68 -0.46 23.17
N TYR A 156 18.36 -0.37 23.18
CA TYR A 156 17.44 -0.98 24.14
C TYR A 156 16.58 -1.99 23.40
N TYR A 157 16.44 -3.19 23.98
CA TYR A 157 15.71 -4.31 23.39
C TYR A 157 14.57 -4.75 24.29
N THR A 158 13.55 -5.33 23.66
CA THR A 158 12.46 -5.99 24.37
C THR A 158 12.04 -7.22 23.58
N GLN A 159 11.87 -8.35 24.27
CA GLN A 159 11.16 -9.51 23.76
C GLN A 159 9.83 -9.61 24.50
N VAL A 160 8.73 -9.76 23.77
CA VAL A 160 7.40 -10.03 24.35
C VAL A 160 6.96 -11.40 23.87
N PHE A 161 6.66 -12.31 24.79
CA PHE A 161 6.27 -13.68 24.49
C PHE A 161 4.78 -13.89 24.69
N GLY A 162 4.18 -14.79 23.89
CA GLY A 162 2.78 -15.16 24.01
C GLY A 162 2.51 -16.61 23.64
N GLY A 163 1.65 -17.26 24.42
CA GLY A 163 1.10 -18.59 24.14
C GLY A 163 -0.19 -18.47 23.32
N TYR A 164 -0.08 -18.56 21.99
CA TYR A 164 -1.24 -18.55 21.09
C TYR A 164 -1.33 -19.83 20.26
N LYS A 165 -2.55 -20.17 19.84
CA LYS A 165 -2.76 -21.20 18.82
C LYS A 165 -2.24 -20.72 17.47
N THR A 166 -1.89 -21.64 16.57
CA THR A 166 -1.47 -21.31 15.20
C THR A 166 -2.63 -21.54 14.22
N LEU A 167 -2.87 -20.59 13.32
CA LEU A 167 -3.80 -20.78 12.20
C LEU A 167 -3.25 -21.76 11.16
N LYS A 168 -4.07 -22.71 10.73
CA LYS A 168 -3.79 -23.56 9.56
C LYS A 168 -4.25 -22.80 8.30
N ALA A 169 -3.38 -22.73 7.29
CA ALA A 169 -3.65 -22.01 6.05
C ALA A 169 -2.90 -22.62 4.86
N THR A 170 -3.54 -22.67 3.69
CA THR A 170 -2.90 -23.05 2.42
C THR A 170 -2.50 -21.84 1.58
N THR A 171 -1.62 -22.06 0.60
CA THR A 171 -1.10 -21.00 -0.26
C THR A 171 -2.21 -20.44 -1.17
N PRO A 172 -2.45 -19.12 -1.19
CA PRO A 172 -3.47 -18.53 -2.04
C PRO A 172 -3.07 -18.57 -3.52
N GLN A 173 -4.07 -18.50 -4.40
CA GLN A 173 -3.89 -18.41 -5.85
C GLN A 173 -4.49 -17.10 -6.39
N ILE A 174 -4.06 -16.71 -7.59
CA ILE A 174 -4.63 -15.57 -8.31
C ILE A 174 -5.35 -16.12 -9.54
N ALA A 175 -6.62 -15.76 -9.71
CA ALA A 175 -7.42 -16.08 -10.89
C ALA A 175 -7.60 -14.86 -11.80
N GLY A 176 -7.65 -15.11 -13.11
CA GLY A 176 -7.75 -14.09 -14.16
C GLY A 176 -6.44 -13.89 -14.92
N THR A 177 -6.49 -13.14 -16.02
CA THR A 177 -5.34 -12.86 -16.87
C THR A 177 -4.61 -11.61 -16.37
N ALA A 178 -3.29 -11.71 -16.14
CA ALA A 178 -2.46 -10.58 -15.75
C ALA A 178 -2.31 -9.57 -16.90
N LYS A 179 -3.25 -8.63 -16.99
CA LYS A 179 -3.27 -7.58 -18.02
C LYS A 179 -3.84 -6.30 -17.44
N ALA A 180 -3.25 -5.17 -17.80
CA ALA A 180 -3.71 -3.86 -17.35
C ALA A 180 -5.18 -3.64 -17.74
N GLY A 181 -6.02 -3.29 -16.77
CA GLY A 181 -7.45 -3.09 -16.92
C GLY A 181 -8.31 -4.34 -16.74
N VAL A 182 -7.73 -5.55 -16.62
CA VAL A 182 -8.46 -6.81 -16.43
C VAL A 182 -8.47 -7.20 -14.95
N LYS A 183 -9.64 -7.50 -14.39
CA LYS A 183 -9.79 -7.85 -12.96
C LYS A 183 -9.13 -9.19 -12.65
N LEU A 184 -8.27 -9.18 -11.63
CA LEU A 184 -7.75 -10.38 -10.97
C LEU A 184 -8.47 -10.60 -9.64
N THR A 185 -8.64 -11.87 -9.26
CA THR A 185 -9.31 -12.26 -8.02
C THR A 185 -8.42 -13.20 -7.20
N ALA A 186 -8.20 -12.87 -5.93
CA ALA A 186 -7.50 -13.74 -5.00
C ALA A 186 -8.42 -14.90 -4.56
N LYS A 187 -7.91 -16.12 -4.71
CA LYS A 187 -8.45 -17.34 -4.12
C LYS A 187 -7.66 -17.61 -2.83
N PRO A 188 -8.22 -17.34 -1.64
CA PRO A 188 -7.45 -17.30 -0.39
C PRO A 188 -6.94 -18.66 0.11
N GLY A 189 -7.37 -19.77 -0.49
CA GLY A 189 -7.11 -21.11 0.02
C GLY A 189 -8.02 -21.45 1.21
N THR A 190 -7.67 -22.53 1.90
CA THR A 190 -8.30 -22.99 3.14
C THR A 190 -7.67 -22.33 4.35
N TRP A 191 -8.49 -22.02 5.35
CA TRP A 191 -8.10 -21.43 6.63
C TRP A 191 -8.84 -22.12 7.77
N THR A 192 -8.26 -22.09 8.98
CA THR A 192 -8.99 -22.44 10.20
C THR A 192 -10.34 -21.72 10.24
N SER A 193 -11.43 -22.44 10.57
CA SER A 193 -12.79 -21.88 10.55
C SER A 193 -12.92 -20.64 11.45
N GLY A 194 -13.70 -19.65 11.00
CA GLY A 194 -13.91 -18.36 11.68
C GLY A 194 -12.76 -17.36 11.55
N THR A 195 -11.79 -17.60 10.67
CA THR A 195 -10.67 -16.67 10.43
C THR A 195 -11.11 -15.46 9.61
N LYS A 196 -10.79 -14.25 10.08
CA LYS A 196 -10.96 -13.01 9.31
C LYS A 196 -9.76 -12.81 8.39
N LEU A 197 -9.99 -12.44 7.12
CA LEU A 197 -8.94 -12.30 6.11
C LEU A 197 -8.74 -10.85 5.68
N ARG A 198 -7.48 -10.47 5.49
CA ARG A 198 -7.09 -9.22 4.81
C ARG A 198 -6.16 -9.52 3.63
N TYR A 199 -6.17 -8.65 2.62
CA TYR A 199 -5.37 -8.80 1.40
C TYR A 199 -4.40 -7.63 1.25
N GLN A 200 -3.28 -7.88 0.59
CA GLN A 200 -2.41 -6.85 0.05
C GLN A 200 -1.83 -7.36 -1.26
N TRP A 201 -2.02 -6.60 -2.33
CA TRP A 201 -1.44 -6.90 -3.65
C TRP A 201 -0.06 -6.26 -3.79
N TYR A 202 0.82 -6.94 -4.52
CA TYR A 202 2.18 -6.53 -4.79
C TYR A 202 2.44 -6.56 -6.29
N ALA A 203 3.16 -5.58 -6.81
CA ALA A 203 3.62 -5.50 -8.19
C ALA A 203 5.14 -5.33 -8.21
N GLY A 204 5.85 -6.27 -8.84
CA GLY A 204 7.31 -6.25 -8.89
C GLY A 204 7.95 -6.31 -7.49
N GLY A 205 7.32 -7.04 -6.56
CA GLY A 205 7.77 -7.18 -5.18
C GLY A 205 7.36 -6.02 -4.24
N LYS A 206 6.90 -4.89 -4.76
CA LYS A 206 6.47 -3.73 -3.95
C LYS A 206 4.97 -3.76 -3.71
N ALA A 207 4.54 -3.40 -2.50
CA ALA A 207 3.12 -3.29 -2.16
C ALA A 207 2.47 -2.22 -3.04
N VAL A 208 1.31 -2.55 -3.62
CA VAL A 208 0.50 -1.58 -4.36
C VAL A 208 -0.37 -0.83 -3.35
N SER A 209 -0.14 0.48 -3.23
CA SER A 209 -0.90 1.34 -2.31
C SER A 209 -2.41 1.23 -2.55
N GLY A 210 -3.17 1.04 -1.47
CA GLY A 210 -4.63 0.90 -1.48
C GLY A 210 -5.17 -0.43 -2.02
N ALA A 211 -4.32 -1.33 -2.55
CA ALA A 211 -4.77 -2.60 -3.11
C ALA A 211 -4.95 -3.67 -2.02
N THR A 212 -6.00 -3.50 -1.21
CA THR A 212 -6.29 -4.35 -0.03
C THR A 212 -7.56 -5.20 -0.17
N ALA A 213 -8.25 -5.11 -1.31
CA ALA A 213 -9.43 -5.89 -1.60
C ALA A 213 -9.08 -7.32 -2.09
N LYS A 214 -10.05 -8.23 -2.00
CA LYS A 214 -9.96 -9.59 -2.57
C LYS A 214 -9.68 -9.60 -4.07
N SER A 215 -9.98 -8.52 -4.78
CA SER A 215 -9.69 -8.34 -6.19
C SER A 215 -8.80 -7.14 -6.46
N TYR A 216 -8.03 -7.21 -7.54
CA TYR A 216 -7.21 -6.10 -8.03
C TYR A 216 -7.31 -6.02 -9.55
N THR A 217 -7.50 -4.82 -10.08
CA THR A 217 -7.44 -4.56 -11.52
C THR A 217 -6.11 -3.86 -11.80
N PRO A 218 -5.12 -4.53 -12.40
CA PRO A 218 -3.82 -3.94 -12.66
C PRO A 218 -3.94 -2.68 -13.50
N GLN A 219 -3.12 -1.68 -13.19
CA GLN A 219 -3.08 -0.42 -13.93
C GLN A 219 -2.00 -0.47 -15.02
N ALA A 220 -2.00 0.50 -15.93
CA ALA A 220 -0.99 0.56 -16.99
C ALA A 220 0.45 0.62 -16.43
N LYS A 221 0.65 1.27 -15.26
CA LYS A 221 1.93 1.34 -14.54
C LYS A 221 2.43 -0.01 -14.00
N ASP A 222 1.57 -1.03 -13.99
CA ASP A 222 1.94 -2.38 -13.54
C ASP A 222 2.45 -3.24 -14.70
N ALA A 223 2.31 -2.78 -15.95
CA ALA A 223 2.79 -3.50 -17.12
C ALA A 223 4.27 -3.90 -16.98
N GLY A 224 4.59 -5.13 -17.38
CA GLY A 224 5.92 -5.72 -17.24
C GLY A 224 6.26 -6.25 -15.84
N LYS A 225 5.45 -5.97 -14.81
CA LYS A 225 5.65 -6.48 -13.45
C LYS A 225 4.87 -7.77 -13.23
N ALA A 226 5.44 -8.72 -12.48
CA ALA A 226 4.69 -9.84 -11.95
C ALA A 226 3.92 -9.42 -10.68
N LEU A 227 2.73 -9.99 -10.49
CA LEU A 227 1.88 -9.71 -9.33
C LEU A 227 1.91 -10.86 -8.32
N LYS A 228 1.76 -10.52 -7.04
CA LYS A 228 1.49 -11.45 -5.93
C LYS A 228 0.40 -10.88 -5.04
N VAL A 229 -0.30 -11.75 -4.31
CA VAL A 229 -1.19 -11.34 -3.23
C VAL A 229 -0.75 -12.00 -1.93
N LYS A 230 -0.60 -11.20 -0.87
CA LYS A 230 -0.43 -11.68 0.51
C LYS A 230 -1.80 -11.67 1.17
N VAL A 231 -2.18 -12.82 1.71
CA VAL A 231 -3.41 -12.99 2.49
C VAL A 231 -2.99 -13.21 3.94
N THR A 232 -3.52 -12.40 4.85
CA THR A 232 -3.27 -12.57 6.28
C THR A 232 -4.55 -12.88 7.02
N GLY A 233 -4.53 -13.94 7.82
CA GLY A 233 -5.62 -14.35 8.68
C GLY A 233 -5.43 -13.89 10.13
N SER A 234 -6.52 -13.53 10.80
CA SER A 234 -6.57 -13.28 12.23
C SER A 234 -7.79 -13.93 12.88
N LYS A 235 -7.60 -14.38 14.13
CA LYS A 235 -8.64 -14.96 14.99
C LYS A 235 -8.20 -14.79 16.45
N THR A 236 -9.10 -14.40 17.35
CA THR A 236 -8.81 -14.26 18.79
C THR A 236 -8.25 -15.56 19.37
N GLY A 237 -7.21 -15.47 20.21
CA GLY A 237 -6.47 -16.62 20.75
C GLY A 237 -5.54 -17.33 19.76
N TYR A 238 -5.37 -16.79 18.55
CA TYR A 238 -4.42 -17.27 17.57
C TYR A 238 -3.40 -16.19 17.20
N GLY A 239 -2.16 -16.61 16.95
CA GLY A 239 -1.19 -15.76 16.27
C GLY A 239 -1.62 -15.53 14.82
N SER A 240 -1.37 -14.33 14.29
CA SER A 240 -1.71 -14.03 12.90
C SER A 240 -0.80 -14.80 11.94
N THR A 241 -1.38 -15.38 10.89
CA THR A 241 -0.62 -16.13 9.86
C THR A 241 -0.82 -15.47 8.51
N SER A 242 0.27 -15.33 7.74
CA SER A 242 0.21 -14.85 6.35
C SER A 242 0.65 -15.91 5.36
N LYS A 243 0.01 -15.94 4.19
CA LYS A 243 0.45 -16.73 3.02
C LYS A 243 0.47 -15.83 1.78
N THR A 244 1.48 -16.00 0.94
CA THR A 244 1.65 -15.23 -0.29
C THR A 244 1.54 -16.14 -1.49
N SER A 245 0.83 -15.71 -2.52
CA SER A 245 0.66 -16.49 -3.75
C SER A 245 1.97 -16.67 -4.53
N LYS A 246 1.97 -17.63 -5.46
CA LYS A 246 2.95 -17.62 -6.56
C LYS A 246 2.82 -16.32 -7.37
N SER A 247 3.91 -15.94 -8.05
CA SER A 247 3.90 -14.83 -9.01
C SER A 247 2.98 -15.14 -10.19
N THR A 248 2.22 -14.16 -10.67
CA THR A 248 1.60 -14.23 -12.00
C THR A 248 2.66 -14.12 -13.10
N PRO A 249 2.34 -14.44 -14.36
CA PRO A 249 3.06 -13.88 -15.51
C PRO A 249 3.13 -12.36 -15.42
N LYS A 250 4.10 -11.76 -16.13
CA LYS A 250 4.23 -10.30 -16.20
C LYS A 250 2.93 -9.70 -16.75
N VAL A 251 2.47 -8.61 -16.14
CA VAL A 251 1.25 -7.92 -16.57
C VAL A 251 1.43 -7.40 -17.99
N ALA A 252 0.55 -7.82 -18.90
CA ALA A 252 0.52 -7.32 -20.25
C ALA A 252 0.02 -5.86 -20.30
N ALA A 253 0.57 -5.07 -21.24
CA ALA A 253 0.10 -3.73 -21.54
C ALA A 253 -1.36 -3.75 -22.04
N PRO A 254 -2.12 -2.65 -21.88
CA PRO A 254 -3.46 -2.57 -22.43
C PRO A 254 -3.40 -2.53 -23.96
N SER A 255 -4.33 -3.21 -24.63
CA SER A 255 -4.41 -3.25 -26.09
C SER A 255 -4.91 -1.92 -26.66
N ALA A 256 -4.58 -1.63 -27.93
CA ALA A 256 -5.16 -0.49 -28.63
C ALA A 256 -6.60 -0.81 -29.10
N LEU A 257 -7.51 0.16 -28.99
CA LEU A 257 -8.82 0.08 -29.64
C LEU A 257 -8.67 0.31 -31.14
N LYS A 258 -9.27 -0.56 -31.96
CA LYS A 258 -9.50 -0.31 -33.39
C LYS A 258 -10.76 0.54 -33.54
N LEU A 259 -10.70 1.63 -34.31
CA LEU A 259 -11.79 2.60 -34.50
C LEU A 259 -11.71 3.33 -35.85
N THR A 260 -12.83 3.81 -36.37
CA THR A 260 -12.90 4.72 -37.52
C THR A 260 -13.33 6.15 -37.13
N THR A 261 -13.19 7.10 -38.05
CA THR A 261 -13.58 8.49 -37.83
C THR A 261 -15.10 8.64 -37.80
N PRO A 262 -15.69 9.20 -36.72
CA PRO A 262 -17.13 9.43 -36.65
C PRO A 262 -17.55 10.54 -37.63
N LYS A 263 -18.79 10.47 -38.10
CA LYS A 263 -19.42 11.50 -38.94
C LYS A 263 -20.59 12.13 -38.21
N ILE A 264 -21.01 13.31 -38.66
CA ILE A 264 -22.24 13.96 -38.22
C ILE A 264 -23.22 13.92 -39.41
N SER A 265 -24.45 13.50 -39.17
CA SER A 265 -25.57 13.61 -40.11
C SER A 265 -26.56 14.69 -39.66
N GLY A 266 -27.32 15.24 -40.61
CA GLY A 266 -28.28 16.33 -40.40
C GLY A 266 -27.83 17.64 -41.02
N THR A 267 -28.74 18.62 -41.04
CA THR A 267 -28.52 19.94 -41.63
C THR A 267 -28.00 20.92 -40.59
N ALA A 268 -26.89 21.62 -40.89
CA ALA A 268 -26.34 22.69 -40.06
C ALA A 268 -27.22 23.95 -40.14
N LYS A 269 -28.36 23.94 -39.44
CA LYS A 269 -29.31 25.05 -39.36
C LYS A 269 -29.85 25.19 -37.93
N VAL A 270 -29.96 26.41 -37.41
CA VAL A 270 -30.52 26.67 -36.07
C VAL A 270 -31.87 25.95 -35.91
N GLY A 271 -32.06 25.29 -34.76
CA GLY A 271 -33.25 24.49 -34.44
C GLY A 271 -33.25 23.07 -35.03
N LYS A 272 -32.33 22.73 -35.95
CA LYS A 272 -32.23 21.37 -36.52
C LYS A 272 -31.32 20.48 -35.67
N LYS A 273 -31.59 19.17 -35.74
CA LYS A 273 -30.87 18.14 -35.00
C LYS A 273 -29.70 17.61 -35.82
N LEU A 274 -28.51 17.62 -35.21
CA LEU A 274 -27.35 16.88 -35.67
C LEU A 274 -27.28 15.53 -34.95
N THR A 275 -26.99 14.46 -35.69
CA THR A 275 -26.92 13.09 -35.16
C THR A 275 -25.54 12.49 -35.39
N LEU A 276 -25.00 11.83 -34.37
CA LEU A 276 -23.74 11.10 -34.45
C LEU A 276 -23.89 9.84 -35.30
N VAL A 277 -23.03 9.70 -36.30
CA VAL A 277 -22.71 8.43 -36.96
C VAL A 277 -21.36 7.96 -36.42
N ARG A 278 -21.37 7.02 -35.47
CA ARG A 278 -20.22 6.71 -34.60
C ARG A 278 -19.00 6.10 -35.31
N GLY A 279 -19.20 5.44 -36.45
CA GLY A 279 -18.20 4.57 -37.06
C GLY A 279 -18.04 3.24 -36.32
N SER A 280 -17.08 2.43 -36.76
CA SER A 280 -16.78 1.12 -36.18
C SER A 280 -15.79 1.26 -35.02
N TRP A 281 -15.94 0.39 -34.03
CA TRP A 281 -15.08 0.30 -32.86
C TRP A 281 -14.88 -1.18 -32.51
N THR A 282 -13.82 -1.48 -31.76
CA THR A 282 -13.62 -2.81 -31.18
C THR A 282 -14.89 -3.24 -30.41
N SER A 283 -15.39 -4.44 -30.68
CA SER A 283 -16.65 -4.94 -30.07
C SER A 283 -16.61 -4.89 -28.53
N GLY A 284 -17.75 -4.56 -27.92
CA GLY A 284 -17.90 -4.39 -26.46
C GLY A 284 -17.31 -3.10 -25.89
N THR A 285 -17.03 -2.10 -26.74
CA THR A 285 -16.58 -0.77 -26.28
C THR A 285 -17.76 0.05 -25.76
N THR A 286 -17.59 0.68 -24.60
CA THR A 286 -18.53 1.65 -24.03
C THR A 286 -18.13 3.08 -24.39
N PHE A 287 -19.07 4.01 -24.47
CA PHE A 287 -18.83 5.33 -25.05
C PHE A 287 -19.28 6.49 -24.18
N THR A 288 -18.58 7.61 -24.34
CA THR A 288 -19.01 8.94 -23.89
C THR A 288 -18.86 9.92 -25.05
N TYR A 289 -19.72 10.93 -25.10
CA TYR A 289 -19.77 11.90 -26.18
C TYR A 289 -19.63 13.33 -25.65
N ARG A 290 -19.03 14.20 -26.46
CA ARG A 290 -18.98 15.64 -26.22
C ARG A 290 -19.10 16.38 -27.55
N TRP A 291 -20.03 17.33 -27.62
CA TRP A 291 -20.15 18.24 -28.76
C TRP A 291 -19.32 19.51 -28.55
N TYR A 292 -18.85 20.09 -29.65
CA TYR A 292 -18.00 21.28 -29.68
C TYR A 292 -18.52 22.29 -30.70
N ARG A 293 -18.41 23.57 -30.36
CA ARG A 293 -18.70 24.74 -31.20
C ARG A 293 -17.40 25.46 -31.49
N ASP A 294 -17.00 25.53 -32.76
CA ASP A 294 -15.69 26.04 -33.19
C ASP A 294 -14.51 25.43 -32.40
N GLY A 295 -14.63 24.15 -32.06
CA GLY A 295 -13.62 23.44 -31.25
C GLY A 295 -13.70 23.71 -29.75
N LYS A 296 -14.59 24.57 -29.25
CA LYS A 296 -14.85 24.78 -27.81
C LYS A 296 -15.94 23.85 -27.32
N TYR A 297 -15.73 23.24 -26.15
CA TYR A 297 -16.70 22.31 -25.55
C TYR A 297 -18.05 22.99 -25.29
N ILE A 298 -19.15 22.30 -25.62
CA ILE A 298 -20.51 22.73 -25.28
C ILE A 298 -20.94 21.98 -24.00
N PRO A 299 -21.05 22.67 -22.85
CA PRO A 299 -21.48 22.05 -21.59
C PRO A 299 -22.82 21.31 -21.73
N GLY A 300 -22.91 20.11 -21.13
CA GLY A 300 -24.14 19.29 -21.14
C GLY A 300 -24.46 18.58 -22.46
N ALA A 301 -23.83 18.95 -23.58
CA ALA A 301 -24.04 18.29 -24.86
C ALA A 301 -23.25 16.96 -24.93
N THR A 302 -23.84 15.90 -24.36
CA THR A 302 -23.20 14.57 -24.20
C THR A 302 -24.00 13.42 -24.80
N LYS A 303 -25.13 13.69 -25.45
CA LYS A 303 -25.97 12.69 -26.11
C LYS A 303 -25.44 12.37 -27.51
N THR A 304 -25.96 11.30 -28.12
CA THR A 304 -25.69 10.92 -29.52
C THR A 304 -26.27 11.90 -30.55
N SER A 305 -26.99 12.92 -30.09
CA SER A 305 -27.52 13.99 -30.93
C SER A 305 -27.47 15.32 -30.21
N TYR A 306 -27.46 16.40 -30.98
CA TYR A 306 -27.42 17.78 -30.51
C TYR A 306 -28.33 18.65 -31.38
N THR A 307 -29.28 19.34 -30.74
CA THR A 307 -30.14 20.32 -31.43
C THR A 307 -29.43 21.66 -31.45
N LEU A 308 -29.27 22.22 -32.64
CA LEU A 308 -28.57 23.48 -32.86
C LEU A 308 -29.35 24.63 -32.24
N THR A 309 -28.65 25.46 -31.48
CA THR A 309 -29.16 26.63 -30.76
C THR A 309 -28.80 27.92 -31.51
N LYS A 310 -29.39 29.05 -31.11
CA LYS A 310 -29.04 30.36 -31.68
C LYS A 310 -27.54 30.68 -31.55
N SER A 311 -26.91 30.26 -30.46
CA SER A 311 -25.47 30.45 -30.22
C SER A 311 -24.57 29.67 -31.17
N ASP A 312 -25.11 28.71 -31.92
CA ASP A 312 -24.37 27.96 -32.93
C ASP A 312 -24.34 28.67 -34.29
N LYS A 313 -25.19 29.67 -34.54
CA LYS A 313 -25.26 30.39 -35.82
C LYS A 313 -23.90 30.98 -36.21
N GLY A 314 -23.50 30.78 -37.46
CA GLY A 314 -22.19 31.22 -37.96
C GLY A 314 -21.01 30.40 -37.46
N LYS A 315 -21.24 29.33 -36.68
CA LYS A 315 -20.20 28.45 -36.14
C LYS A 315 -20.21 27.08 -36.81
N THR A 316 -19.12 26.34 -36.59
CA THR A 316 -19.01 24.93 -36.99
C THR A 316 -19.19 24.01 -35.78
N ILE A 317 -19.74 22.82 -36.02
CA ILE A 317 -19.98 21.84 -34.97
C ILE A 317 -19.13 20.59 -35.21
N SER A 318 -18.57 20.02 -34.16
CA SER A 318 -17.92 18.70 -34.18
C SER A 318 -18.27 17.89 -32.95
N ILE A 319 -18.09 16.57 -33.02
CA ILE A 319 -18.32 15.67 -31.89
C ILE A 319 -17.07 14.81 -31.62
N LYS A 320 -16.66 14.75 -30.35
CA LYS A 320 -15.64 13.81 -29.87
C LYS A 320 -16.32 12.59 -29.26
N VAL A 321 -16.00 11.42 -29.80
CA VAL A 321 -16.39 10.12 -29.26
C VAL A 321 -15.21 9.55 -28.48
N THR A 322 -15.41 9.22 -27.21
CA THR A 322 -14.41 8.55 -26.37
C THR A 322 -14.88 7.13 -26.05
N GLY A 323 -14.09 6.13 -26.41
CA GLY A 323 -14.36 4.72 -26.17
C GLY A 323 -13.51 4.15 -25.02
N LYS A 324 -14.14 3.31 -24.19
CA LYS A 324 -13.50 2.59 -23.09
C LYS A 324 -13.86 1.10 -23.14
N LYS A 325 -12.86 0.24 -22.95
CA LYS A 325 -13.01 -1.22 -22.83
C LYS A 325 -11.98 -1.77 -21.85
N SER A 326 -12.40 -2.70 -20.99
CA SER A 326 -11.50 -3.40 -20.05
C SER A 326 -10.37 -4.10 -20.80
N GLY A 327 -9.13 -3.90 -20.36
CA GLY A 327 -7.95 -4.43 -21.06
C GLY A 327 -7.46 -3.58 -22.25
N TYR A 328 -8.06 -2.42 -22.51
CA TYR A 328 -7.69 -1.55 -23.63
C TYR A 328 -7.36 -0.13 -23.18
N LYS A 329 -6.47 0.53 -23.93
CA LYS A 329 -6.18 1.95 -23.76
C LYS A 329 -7.41 2.74 -24.19
N THR A 330 -7.87 3.66 -23.34
CA THR A 330 -8.95 4.59 -23.69
C THR A 330 -8.54 5.37 -24.93
N ALA A 331 -9.43 5.45 -25.93
CA ALA A 331 -9.18 6.15 -27.17
C ALA A 331 -10.32 7.11 -27.47
N SER A 332 -10.03 8.18 -28.21
CA SER A 332 -11.05 9.13 -28.65
C SER A 332 -10.80 9.59 -30.08
N ARG A 333 -11.87 9.89 -30.80
CA ARG A 333 -11.81 10.44 -32.15
C ARG A 333 -12.86 11.54 -32.31
N THR A 334 -12.47 12.63 -32.96
CA THR A 334 -13.35 13.75 -33.27
C THR A 334 -13.78 13.65 -34.73
N SER A 335 -15.05 13.99 -35.01
CA SER A 335 -15.55 14.08 -36.38
C SER A 335 -14.90 15.23 -37.14
N ALA A 336 -15.04 15.22 -38.46
CA ALA A 336 -14.93 16.46 -39.23
C ALA A 336 -15.93 17.51 -38.70
N ARG A 337 -15.62 18.79 -38.92
CA ARG A 337 -16.54 19.90 -38.63
C ARG A 337 -17.68 19.89 -39.65
N THR A 338 -18.89 20.25 -39.22
CA THR A 338 -20.00 20.54 -40.13
C THR A 338 -19.69 21.75 -40.99
N SER A 339 -20.50 21.98 -42.03
CA SER A 339 -20.63 23.31 -42.61
C SER A 339 -21.08 24.33 -41.55
N THR A 340 -20.87 25.61 -41.83
CA THR A 340 -21.29 26.71 -40.97
C THR A 340 -22.81 26.67 -40.76
N VAL A 341 -23.23 26.77 -39.49
CA VAL A 341 -24.65 26.73 -39.13
C VAL A 341 -25.36 28.00 -39.62
N ARG A 342 -26.39 27.81 -40.44
CA ARG A 342 -27.27 28.88 -40.95
C ARG A 342 -28.40 29.21 -39.98
#